data_AF-A0A9W6C691-F1
#
_entry.id   AF-A0A9W6C691-F1
#
_cell.length_a   1.000
_cell.length_b   1.000
_cell.length_c   1.000
_cell.angle_alpha   90.00
_cell.angle_beta   90.00
_cell.angle_gamma   90.00
#
_symmetry.space_group_name_H-M   'P 1'
#
loop_
_entity.id
_entity.type
_entity.pdbx_description
1 polymer ?
#
loop_
_entity_poly.entity_id
_entity_poly.type
_entity_poly.pdbx_seq_one_letter_code
_entity_poly.pdbx_strand_id
1 'polypeptide(L)' 'MARKDNRGRNLRTGESQRKDGLYMYRYKDERTGRRLAVYSPDLAELRKKEKERLRKTRAKEL' A
#
# COMPACT_ATOMS: atom_id res chain seq x y z
N MET A 1 -6.61 11.28 14.55
CA MET A 1 -5.72 12.13 13.72
C MET A 1 -5.39 11.38 12.44
N ALA A 2 -5.59 11.99 11.26
CA ALA A 2 -5.23 11.35 9.99
C ALA A 2 -3.71 11.32 9.81
N ARG A 3 -3.15 10.22 9.27
CA ARG A 3 -1.73 10.17 8.93
C ARG A 3 -1.49 11.07 7.72
N LYS A 4 -0.43 11.88 7.79
CA LYS A 4 0.00 12.73 6.69
C LYS A 4 1.44 12.40 6.30
N ASP A 5 1.77 12.63 5.04
CA ASP A 5 3.15 12.57 4.57
C ASP A 5 3.90 13.90 4.83
N ASN A 6 5.19 13.95 4.48
CA ASN A 6 6.01 15.15 4.62
C ASN A 6 5.59 16.35 3.75
N ARG A 7 4.63 16.15 2.83
CA ARG A 7 4.02 17.20 1.99
C ARG A 7 2.60 17.55 2.46
N GLY A 8 2.17 17.06 3.62
CA GLY A 8 0.85 17.34 4.19
C GLY A 8 -0.31 16.58 3.53
N ARG A 9 -0.05 15.63 2.63
CA ARG A 9 -1.08 14.81 1.98
C ARG A 9 -1.59 13.74 2.94
N ASN A 10 -2.90 13.52 2.95
CA ASN A 10 -3.51 12.46 3.75
C ASN A 10 -3.16 11.06 3.19
N LEU A 11 -2.68 10.20 4.07
CA LEU A 11 -2.38 8.79 3.81
C LEU A 11 -3.57 7.92 4.23
N ARG A 12 -3.88 6.91 3.41
CA ARG A 12 -4.93 5.91 3.66
C ARG A 12 -4.48 4.88 4.69
N THR A 13 -5.41 4.08 5.17
CA THR A 13 -5.08 2.90 6.01
C THR A 13 -4.12 2.00 5.26
N GLY A 14 -3.08 1.52 5.96
CA GLY A 14 -2.01 0.73 5.36
C GLY A 14 -0.90 1.57 4.71
N GLU A 15 -1.14 2.84 4.36
CA GLU A 15 -0.13 3.74 3.78
C GLU A 15 0.75 4.41 4.85
N SER A 16 2.02 4.58 4.52
CA SER A 16 3.03 5.32 5.31
C SER A 16 4.12 5.86 4.38
N GLN A 17 4.77 6.95 4.77
CA GLN A 17 6.01 7.41 4.14
C GLN A 17 7.18 7.10 5.07
N ARG A 18 8.20 6.44 4.54
CA ARG A 18 9.42 6.11 5.26
C ARG A 18 10.34 7.32 5.36
N LYS A 19 11.33 7.24 6.25
CA LYS A 19 12.34 8.31 6.43
C LYS A 19 13.16 8.59 5.16
N ASP A 20 13.34 7.58 4.31
CA ASP A 20 14.01 7.66 3.00
C ASP A 20 13.11 8.25 1.89
N GLY A 21 11.88 8.66 2.22
CA GLY A 21 10.93 9.25 1.26
C GLY A 21 10.10 8.23 0.48
N LEU A 22 10.39 6.93 0.58
CA LEU A 22 9.60 5.89 -0.07
C LEU A 22 8.25 5.71 0.62
N TYR A 23 7.19 5.60 -0.18
CA TYR A 23 5.88 5.18 0.29
C TYR A 23 5.83 3.67 0.46
N MET A 24 5.16 3.24 1.52
CA MET A 24 4.88 1.84 1.82
C MET A 24 3.38 1.65 2.05
N TYR A 25 2.82 0.62 1.43
CA TYR A 25 1.48 0.10 1.73
C TYR A 25 1.61 -1.29 2.35
N ARG A 26 1.07 -1.48 3.56
CA ARG A 26 1.06 -2.78 4.26
C ARG A 26 -0.36 -3.32 4.35
N TYR A 27 -0.55 -4.57 3.97
CA TYR A 27 -1.84 -5.28 4.03
C TYR A 27 -1.66 -6.72 4.51
N LYS A 28 -2.75 -7.31 5.00
CA LYS A 28 -2.83 -8.75 5.23
C LYS A 28 -3.39 -9.37 3.95
N ASP A 29 -2.63 -10.28 3.36
CA ASP A 29 -3.14 -11.13 2.29
C ASP A 29 -4.24 -12.02 2.88
N GLU A 30 -5.48 -11.85 2.42
CA GLU A 30 -6.64 -12.58 2.91
C GLU A 30 -6.52 -14.08 2.64
N ARG A 31 -5.83 -14.48 1.56
CA ARG A 31 -5.67 -15.88 1.17
C ARG A 31 -4.63 -16.60 2.01
N THR A 32 -3.48 -15.98 2.23
CA THR A 32 -2.35 -16.63 2.95
C THR A 32 -2.28 -16.24 4.42
N GLY A 33 -3.04 -15.23 4.84
CA GLY A 33 -2.94 -14.60 6.16
C GLY A 33 -1.63 -13.83 6.39
N ARG A 34 -0.71 -13.82 5.40
CA ARG A 34 0.61 -13.21 5.53
C ARG A 34 0.51 -11.70 5.43
N ARG A 35 1.34 -11.01 6.21
CA ARG A 35 1.50 -9.56 6.08
C ARG A 35 2.45 -9.27 4.94
N LEU A 36 1.96 -8.55 3.94
CA LEU A 36 2.71 -8.13 2.76
C LEU A 36 2.86 -6.61 2.74
N ALA A 37 3.89 -6.14 2.05
CA ALA A 37 4.15 -4.73 1.84
C ALA A 37 4.51 -4.44 0.38
N VAL A 38 4.09 -3.28 -0.11
CA VAL A 38 4.42 -2.74 -1.43
C VAL A 38 5.11 -1.41 -1.23
N TYR A 39 6.10 -1.10 -2.08
CA TYR A 39 6.88 0.12 -2.00
C TYR A 39 6.85 0.90 -3.31
N SER A 40 6.93 2.23 -3.21
CA SER A 40 7.01 3.12 -4.37
C SER A 40 7.57 4.49 -3.96
N PRO A 41 8.36 5.17 -4.81
CA PRO A 41 8.75 6.57 -4.56
C PRO A 41 7.60 7.55 -4.77
N ASP A 42 6.57 7.16 -5.55
CA ASP A 42 5.38 7.96 -5.78
C ASP A 42 4.13 7.32 -5.15
N LEU A 43 3.29 8.17 -4.53
CA LEU A 43 2.09 7.75 -3.82
C LEU A 43 0.98 7.25 -4.77
N ALA A 44 0.86 7.82 -5.97
CA ALA A 44 -0.11 7.35 -6.95
C ALA A 44 0.31 5.99 -7.52
N GLU A 45 1.60 5.80 -7.81
CA GLU A 45 2.16 4.51 -8.21
C GLU A 45 2.02 3.45 -7.10
N LEU A 46 2.16 3.82 -5.82
CA LEU A 46 1.89 2.90 -4.71
C LEU A 46 0.45 2.38 -4.76
N ARG A 47 -0.52 3.27 -4.98
CA ARG A 47 -1.95 2.93 -5.06
C ARG A 47 -2.31 2.09 -6.28
N LYS A 48 -1.64 2.32 -7.42
CA LYS A 48 -1.77 1.44 -8.60
C LYS A 48 -1.29 0.03 -8.28
N LYS A 49 -0.10 -0.10 -7.68
CA LYS A 49 0.46 -1.40 -7.27
C LYS A 49 -0.40 -2.11 -6.22
N GLU A 50 -0.94 -1.37 -5.25
CA GLU A 50 -1.92 -1.89 -4.29
C GLU A 50 -3.12 -2.53 -5.02
N LYS A 51 -3.76 -1.79 -5.93
CA LYS A 51 -4.93 -2.26 -6.68
C LYS A 51 -4.61 -3.50 -7.52
N GLU A 52 -3.44 -3.54 -8.15
CA GLU A 52 -3.00 -4.69 -8.92
C GLU A 52 -2.78 -5.92 -8.03
N ARG A 53 -2.16 -5.76 -6.86
CA ARG A 53 -1.96 -6.84 -5.90
C ARG A 53 -3.29 -7.38 -5.38
N LEU A 54 -4.21 -6.50 -5.00
CA LEU A 54 -5.54 -6.88 -4.51
C LEU A 54 -6.37 -7.57 -5.60
N ARG A 55 -6.25 -7.13 -6.86
CA ARG A 55 -6.87 -7.83 -8.00
C ARG A 55 -6.27 -9.22 -8.19
N LYS A 56 -4.95 -9.37 -8.13
CA LYS A 56 -4.28 -10.67 -8.30
C LYS A 56 -4.58 -11.64 -7.15
N THR A 57 -4.72 -11.15 -5.92
CA THR A 57 -5.13 -12.01 -4.79
C THR A 57 -6.57 -12.51 -4.97
N ARG A 58 -7.46 -11.67 -5.51
CA ARG A 58 -8.88 -12.00 -5.74
C ARG A 58 -9.15 -12.82 -7.01
N ALA A 59 -8.39 -12.60 -8.09
CA ALA A 59 -8.66 -13.22 -9.40
C ALA A 59 -8.16 -14.67 -9.54
N LYS A 60 -7.49 -15.23 -8.52
CA LYS A 60 -6.96 -16.61 -8.55
C LYS A 60 -8.01 -17.69 -8.20
N GLU A 61 -9.29 -17.34 -8.28
CA GLU A 61 -10.47 -18.18 -7.95
C GLU A 61 -11.17 -18.76 -9.20
N LEU A 62 -10.62 -18.58 -10.41
CA LEU A 62 -11.04 -19.23 -11.66
C LEU A 62 -9.91 -20.11 -12.18
#